data_AF-A0A7L3H156-F1
#
_entry.id   AF-A0A7L3H156-F1
#
_cell.length_a   1.000
_cell.length_b   1.000
_cell.length_c   1.000
_cell.angle_alpha   90.00
_cell.angle_beta   90.00
_cell.angle_gamma   90.00
#
_symmetry.space_group_name_H-M   'P 1'
#
loop_
_entity.id
_entity.type
_entity.pdbx_description
1 polymer ?
#
loop_
_entity_poly.entity_id
_entity_poly.type
_entity_poly.pdbx_seq_one_letter_code
_entity_poly.pdbx_strand_id
1 'polypeptide(L)'
;YFLIGAAKLVVVIAIFLLTFYVISQVFEIKMDANLGHIFVVFSKVLIYFLLKATKPPRYKCGISKSCPEKHFAFKMSSGAANVVGPKICVEDNVLMSGVKNNVGRGINIALVNGKTGELLDTKFFDMWGGDVAPLIEFLKTIQDGTIVLMATYDDGATK
;
A
#
# COMPACT_ATOMS: atom_id res chain seq x y z
N TYR A 1 -0.28 -53.48 68.06
CA TYR A 1 0.58 -52.40 67.53
C TYR A 1 0.79 -52.44 66.02
N PHE A 2 0.87 -53.61 65.36
CA PHE A 2 1.13 -53.72 63.91
C PHE A 2 -0.04 -53.24 63.00
N LEU A 3 -1.29 -53.62 63.30
CA LEU A 3 -2.47 -53.22 62.49
C LEU A 3 -2.75 -51.70 62.45
N ILE A 4 -2.44 -50.99 63.53
CA ILE A 4 -2.66 -49.53 63.63
C ILE A 4 -1.65 -48.77 62.77
N GLY A 5 -0.43 -49.29 62.60
CA GLY A 5 0.60 -48.71 61.73
C GLY A 5 0.27 -48.86 60.24
N ALA A 6 -0.25 -50.04 59.84
CA ALA A 6 -0.67 -50.29 58.47
C ALA A 6 -1.85 -49.40 58.05
N ALA A 7 -2.85 -49.22 58.93
CA ALA A 7 -3.99 -48.34 58.65
C ALA A 7 -3.58 -46.88 58.49
N LYS A 8 -2.64 -46.37 59.31
CA LYS A 8 -2.11 -45.02 59.16
C LYS A 8 -1.36 -44.81 57.84
N LEU A 9 -0.59 -45.82 57.40
CA LEU A 9 0.14 -45.76 56.12
C LEU A 9 -0.82 -45.66 54.93
N VAL A 10 -1.89 -46.46 54.92
CA VAL A 10 -2.91 -46.44 53.87
C VAL A 10 -3.61 -45.08 53.79
N VAL A 11 -3.94 -44.49 54.94
CA VAL A 11 -4.58 -43.15 55.00
C VAL A 11 -3.65 -42.07 54.44
N VAL A 12 -2.35 -42.11 54.75
CA VAL A 12 -1.38 -41.13 54.24
C VAL A 12 -1.21 -41.25 52.72
N ILE A 13 -1.15 -42.47 52.19
CA ILE A 13 -1.06 -42.71 50.74
C ILE A 13 -2.32 -42.21 50.03
N ALA A 14 -3.51 -42.47 50.58
CA ALA A 14 -4.76 -41.99 50.00
C ALA A 14 -4.82 -40.46 49.97
N ILE A 15 -4.39 -39.78 51.04
CA ILE A 15 -4.34 -38.31 51.09
C ILE A 15 -3.35 -37.79 50.03
N PHE A 16 -2.17 -38.40 49.90
CA PHE A 16 -1.17 -37.97 48.91
C PHE A 16 -1.67 -38.13 47.46
N LEU A 17 -2.34 -39.24 47.16
CA LEU A 17 -2.93 -39.45 45.82
C LEU A 17 -4.06 -38.45 45.54
N LEU A 18 -4.87 -38.13 46.55
CA LEU A 18 -5.98 -37.20 46.41
C LEU A 18 -5.48 -35.75 46.27
N THR A 19 -4.42 -35.36 46.99
CA THR A 19 -3.78 -34.05 46.80
C THR A 19 -3.09 -33.96 45.45
N PHE A 20 -2.38 -35.00 45.00
CA PHE A 20 -1.77 -35.04 43.68
C PHE A 20 -2.82 -34.93 42.57
N TYR A 21 -3.94 -35.66 42.67
CA TYR A 21 -5.05 -35.59 41.71
C TYR A 21 -5.66 -34.18 41.64
N VAL A 22 -5.94 -33.56 42.79
CA VAL A 22 -6.48 -32.19 42.85
C VAL A 22 -5.47 -31.18 42.28
N ILE A 23 -4.17 -31.34 42.57
CA ILE A 23 -3.13 -30.47 42.00
C ILE A 23 -3.03 -30.63 40.49
N SER A 24 -3.12 -31.85 39.95
CA SER A 24 -3.13 -32.11 38.51
C SER A 24 -4.35 -31.45 37.83
N GLN A 25 -5.54 -31.57 38.41
CA GLN A 25 -6.76 -30.91 37.91
C GLN A 25 -6.62 -29.37 37.94
N VAL A 26 -6.04 -28.81 39.00
CA VAL A 26 -5.79 -27.36 39.13
C VAL A 26 -4.71 -26.88 38.15
N PHE A 27 -3.68 -27.69 37.87
CA PHE A 27 -2.64 -27.36 36.90
C PHE A 27 -3.17 -27.37 35.47
N GLU A 28 -4.05 -28.31 35.10
CA GLU A 28 -4.70 -28.32 33.78
C GLU A 28 -5.57 -27.07 33.57
N ILE A 29 -6.29 -26.59 34.60
CA ILE A 29 -7.18 -25.41 34.49
C ILE A 29 -6.39 -24.09 34.30
N LYS A 30 -5.10 -24.03 34.67
CA LYS A 30 -4.34 -22.76 34.70
C LYS A 30 -3.48 -22.49 33.46
N MET A 31 -3.42 -23.40 32.47
CA MET A 31 -2.53 -23.26 31.32
C MET A 31 -3.18 -22.69 30.04
N ASP A 32 -4.49 -22.41 30.04
CA ASP A 32 -5.21 -22.04 28.81
C ASP A 32 -5.52 -20.54 28.63
N ALA A 33 -5.40 -19.70 29.65
CA ALA A 33 -6.00 -18.34 29.59
C ALA A 33 -5.08 -17.20 29.13
N ASN A 34 -3.74 -17.38 29.03
CA ASN A 34 -2.82 -16.29 28.63
C ASN A 34 -1.81 -16.66 27.54
N LEU A 35 -1.68 -17.96 27.20
CA LEU A 35 -0.75 -18.38 26.15
C LEU A 35 -1.27 -18.02 24.76
N GLY A 36 -2.59 -18.12 24.54
CA GLY A 36 -3.21 -17.78 23.25
C GLY A 36 -3.00 -16.32 22.85
N HIS A 37 -3.14 -15.36 23.78
CA HIS A 37 -2.94 -13.94 23.49
C HIS A 37 -1.47 -13.63 23.16
N ILE A 38 -0.53 -14.20 23.93
CA ILE A 38 0.91 -14.03 23.68
C ILE A 38 1.29 -14.68 22.33
N PHE A 39 0.74 -15.85 22.00
CA PHE A 39 1.00 -16.52 20.73
C PHE A 39 0.43 -15.75 19.54
N VAL A 40 -0.76 -15.15 19.66
CA VAL A 40 -1.35 -14.28 18.63
C VAL A 40 -0.53 -13.01 18.43
N VAL A 41 -0.04 -12.39 19.51
CA VAL A 41 0.85 -11.23 19.42
C VAL A 41 2.18 -11.61 18.78
N PHE A 42 2.80 -12.72 19.20
CA PHE A 42 4.07 -13.18 18.64
C PHE A 42 3.94 -13.59 17.17
N SER A 43 2.84 -14.26 16.80
CA SER A 43 2.50 -14.57 15.41
C SER A 43 2.29 -13.31 14.59
N LYS A 44 1.56 -12.29 15.09
CA LYS A 44 1.44 -10.99 14.42
C LYS A 44 2.79 -10.28 14.25
N VAL A 45 3.67 -10.34 15.25
CA VAL A 45 5.01 -9.74 15.16
C VAL A 45 5.88 -10.51 14.16
N LEU A 46 5.87 -11.84 14.18
CA LEU A 46 6.61 -12.67 13.24
C LEU A 46 6.09 -12.48 11.81
N ILE A 47 4.76 -12.44 11.62
CA ILE A 47 4.10 -12.12 10.35
C ILE A 47 4.47 -10.69 9.91
N TYR A 48 4.49 -9.71 10.81
CA TYR A 48 4.93 -8.35 10.48
C TYR A 48 6.39 -8.30 10.00
N PHE A 49 7.29 -9.05 10.65
CA PHE A 49 8.69 -9.16 10.24
C PHE A 49 8.84 -9.90 8.89
N LEU A 50 8.10 -10.99 8.66
CA LEU A 50 8.08 -11.74 7.40
C LEU A 50 7.49 -10.93 6.23
N LEU A 51 6.43 -10.16 6.48
CA LEU A 51 5.80 -9.28 5.47
C LEU A 51 6.66 -8.07 5.12
N LYS A 52 7.50 -7.60 6.05
CA LYS A 52 8.45 -6.52 5.77
C LYS A 52 9.57 -6.96 4.82
N ALA A 53 9.93 -8.24 4.84
CA ALA A 53 10.99 -8.81 3.99
C ALA A 53 10.54 -9.14 2.56
N THR A 54 9.25 -9.11 2.25
CA THR A 54 8.69 -9.60 0.96
C THR A 54 8.08 -8.52 0.07
N LYS A 55 8.18 -7.23 0.44
CA LYS A 55 7.69 -6.17 -0.44
C LYS A 55 8.55 -6.13 -1.71
N PRO A 56 7.97 -6.30 -2.90
CA PRO A 56 8.74 -6.17 -4.13
C PRO A 56 9.37 -4.77 -4.18
N PRO A 57 10.59 -4.65 -4.73
CA PRO A 57 11.26 -3.36 -4.84
C PRO A 57 10.35 -2.36 -5.54
N ARG A 58 10.16 -1.19 -4.92
CA ARG A 58 9.37 -0.12 -5.49
C ARG A 58 10.23 0.66 -6.47
N TYR A 59 9.93 0.56 -7.75
CA TYR A 59 10.57 1.37 -8.80
C TYR A 59 9.90 2.74 -8.94
N LYS A 60 10.59 3.70 -9.56
CA LYS A 60 10.11 5.07 -9.83
C LYS A 60 8.72 5.06 -10.47
N CYS A 61 7.81 5.91 -10.00
CA CYS A 61 6.41 5.96 -10.39
C CYS A 61 5.61 4.66 -10.18
N GLY A 62 6.16 3.65 -9.49
CA GLY A 62 5.51 2.35 -9.29
C GLY A 62 5.35 1.55 -10.59
N ILE A 63 6.36 1.61 -11.47
CA ILE A 63 6.48 0.71 -12.64
C ILE A 63 6.91 -0.70 -12.21
N SER A 64 6.72 -1.69 -13.08
CA SER A 64 6.95 -3.11 -12.76
C SER A 64 8.43 -3.53 -12.75
N LYS A 65 9.29 -2.78 -13.45
CA LYS A 65 10.73 -3.05 -13.59
C LYS A 65 11.50 -1.74 -13.68
N SER A 66 12.78 -1.74 -13.33
CA SER A 66 13.63 -0.56 -13.50
C SER A 66 13.77 -0.18 -14.97
N CYS A 67 13.84 1.12 -15.25
CA CYS A 67 14.25 1.61 -16.57
C CYS A 67 15.76 1.37 -16.78
N PRO A 68 16.21 1.16 -18.03
CA PRO A 68 17.63 1.17 -18.39
C PRO A 68 18.28 2.53 -18.15
N GLU A 69 19.60 2.59 -18.27
CA GLU A 69 20.32 3.88 -18.22
C GLU A 69 19.84 4.84 -19.31
N LYS A 70 19.87 6.15 -19.00
CA LYS A 70 19.45 7.23 -19.92
C LYS A 70 17.99 7.12 -20.40
N HIS A 71 17.12 6.52 -19.59
CA HIS A 71 15.68 6.49 -19.82
C HIS A 71 14.95 7.12 -18.63
N PHE A 72 13.85 7.81 -18.92
CA PHE A 72 12.93 8.30 -17.89
C PHE A 72 11.85 7.26 -17.59
N ALA A 73 11.61 7.01 -16.32
CA ALA A 73 10.45 6.27 -15.84
C ALA A 73 9.22 7.17 -15.85
N PHE A 74 8.12 6.69 -16.41
CA PHE A 74 6.83 7.37 -16.32
C PHE A 74 5.71 6.37 -16.05
N LYS A 75 4.64 6.86 -15.45
CA LYS A 75 3.38 6.13 -15.30
C LYS A 75 2.23 7.12 -15.39
N MET A 76 1.22 6.78 -16.16
CA MET A 76 0.05 7.63 -16.33
C MET A 76 -1.24 6.83 -16.41
N SER A 77 -2.34 7.49 -16.07
CA SER A 77 -3.69 6.97 -16.21
C SER A 77 -4.63 8.11 -16.60
N SER A 78 -5.62 7.81 -17.45
CA SER A 78 -6.76 8.69 -17.67
C SER A 78 -7.58 8.83 -16.38
N GLY A 79 -8.52 9.78 -16.39
CA GLY A 79 -9.56 9.85 -15.37
C GLY A 79 -10.54 8.69 -15.49
N ALA A 80 -11.34 8.49 -14.43
CA ALA A 80 -12.49 7.58 -14.42
C ALA A 80 -13.77 8.42 -14.32
N ALA A 81 -14.53 8.44 -15.43
CA ALA A 81 -15.66 9.34 -15.62
C ALA A 81 -15.27 10.78 -15.24
N ASN A 82 -16.12 11.46 -14.47
CA ASN A 82 -15.93 12.81 -13.94
C ASN A 82 -15.63 12.85 -12.43
N VAL A 83 -15.29 11.70 -11.83
CA VAL A 83 -15.13 11.56 -10.37
C VAL A 83 -13.68 11.39 -9.91
N VAL A 84 -12.86 10.74 -10.73
CA VAL A 84 -11.43 10.55 -10.45
C VAL A 84 -10.63 11.16 -11.57
N GLY A 85 -9.88 12.22 -11.26
CA GLY A 85 -9.00 12.88 -12.22
C GLY A 85 -7.81 11.99 -12.64
N PRO A 86 -7.19 12.29 -13.79
CA PRO A 86 -6.04 11.55 -14.31
C PRO A 86 -4.83 11.69 -13.39
N LYS A 87 -3.82 10.85 -13.62
CA LYS A 87 -2.54 10.92 -12.92
C LYS A 87 -1.40 10.81 -13.92
N ILE A 88 -0.42 11.71 -13.82
CA ILE A 88 0.80 11.70 -14.63
C ILE A 88 2.00 11.77 -13.68
N CYS A 89 2.89 10.79 -13.77
CA CYS A 89 4.12 10.70 -12.99
C CYS A 89 5.32 10.51 -13.91
N VAL A 90 6.40 11.25 -13.68
CA VAL A 90 7.68 11.14 -14.38
C VAL A 90 8.80 11.20 -13.35
N GLU A 91 9.76 10.28 -13.42
CA GLU A 91 10.92 10.20 -12.51
C GLU A 91 10.54 10.22 -11.02
N ASP A 92 9.48 9.49 -10.66
CA ASP A 92 8.86 9.44 -9.32
C ASP A 92 8.21 10.75 -8.84
N ASN A 93 8.18 11.77 -9.70
CA ASN A 93 7.49 13.02 -9.46
C ASN A 93 6.09 12.99 -10.06
N VAL A 94 5.07 13.08 -9.21
CA VAL A 94 3.68 13.24 -9.65
C VAL A 94 3.50 14.66 -10.17
N LEU A 95 3.40 14.81 -11.49
CA LEU A 95 3.27 16.10 -12.17
C LEU A 95 1.82 16.59 -12.12
N MET A 96 0.87 15.71 -12.46
CA MET A 96 -0.56 15.99 -12.45
C MET A 96 -1.31 14.90 -11.70
N SER A 97 -2.25 15.28 -10.82
CA SER A 97 -3.18 14.33 -10.20
C SER A 97 -4.38 15.02 -9.57
N GLY A 98 -5.46 14.27 -9.35
CA GLY A 98 -6.60 14.73 -8.53
C GLY A 98 -6.18 15.23 -7.15
N VAL A 99 -5.24 14.53 -6.48
CA VAL A 99 -4.74 14.93 -5.14
C VAL A 99 -3.97 16.26 -5.18
N LYS A 100 -3.32 16.57 -6.29
CA LYS A 100 -2.60 17.86 -6.49
C LYS A 100 -3.54 19.00 -6.92
N ASN A 101 -4.82 18.73 -7.14
CA ASN A 101 -5.83 19.71 -7.57
C ASN A 101 -5.41 20.51 -8.82
N ASN A 102 -4.64 19.90 -9.72
CA ASN A 102 -4.14 20.52 -10.95
C ASN A 102 -4.58 19.77 -12.21
N VAL A 103 -5.71 19.08 -12.14
CA VAL A 103 -6.33 18.34 -13.25
C VAL A 103 -7.77 18.83 -13.45
N GLY A 104 -8.25 18.80 -14.70
CA GLY A 104 -9.59 19.24 -15.06
C GLY A 104 -10.16 18.43 -16.21
N ARG A 105 -11.48 18.54 -16.44
CA ARG A 105 -12.17 17.89 -17.57
C ARG A 105 -11.47 18.23 -18.89
N GLY A 106 -11.47 17.29 -19.83
CA GLY A 106 -10.80 17.46 -21.12
C GLY A 106 -9.44 16.80 -21.18
N ILE A 107 -8.52 17.45 -21.89
CA ILE A 107 -7.17 16.96 -22.11
C ILE A 107 -6.22 17.64 -21.11
N ASN A 108 -5.53 16.84 -20.30
CA ASN A 108 -4.56 17.27 -19.30
C ASN A 108 -3.15 17.02 -19.85
N ILE A 109 -2.32 18.05 -19.94
CA ILE A 109 -1.01 18.02 -20.58
C ILE A 109 0.08 18.41 -19.60
N ALA A 110 1.12 17.59 -19.49
CA ALA A 110 2.36 17.91 -18.80
C ALA A 110 3.51 17.98 -19.81
N LEU A 111 4.26 19.08 -19.78
CA LEU A 111 5.47 19.29 -20.57
C LEU A 111 6.69 19.03 -19.70
N VAL A 112 7.62 18.22 -20.21
CA VAL A 112 8.85 17.83 -19.50
C VAL A 112 10.04 18.05 -20.41
N ASN A 113 11.14 18.57 -19.87
CA ASN A 113 12.39 18.72 -20.60
C ASN A 113 12.95 17.34 -20.97
N GLY A 114 13.10 17.05 -22.27
CA GLY A 114 13.56 15.73 -22.74
C GLY A 114 15.03 15.42 -22.48
N LYS A 115 15.82 16.39 -21.99
CA LYS A 115 17.21 16.16 -21.57
C LYS A 115 17.33 15.93 -20.06
N THR A 116 16.61 16.71 -19.25
CA THR A 116 16.76 16.66 -17.79
C THR A 116 15.66 15.85 -17.09
N GLY A 117 14.51 15.67 -17.73
CA GLY A 117 13.33 15.06 -17.10
C GLY A 117 12.58 16.01 -16.15
N GLU A 118 12.93 17.31 -16.14
CA GLU A 118 12.31 18.31 -15.28
C GLU A 118 11.00 18.85 -15.88
N LEU A 119 10.05 19.18 -15.00
CA LEU A 119 8.76 19.76 -15.38
C LEU A 119 8.94 21.17 -15.95
N LEU A 120 8.33 21.43 -17.10
CA LEU A 120 8.28 22.74 -17.74
C LEU A 120 6.94 23.45 -17.50
N ASP A 121 5.82 22.76 -17.76
CA ASP A 121 4.48 23.31 -17.57
C ASP A 121 3.44 22.19 -17.40
N THR A 122 2.31 22.50 -16.77
CA THR A 122 1.13 21.63 -16.69
C THR A 122 -0.12 22.45 -16.96
N LYS A 123 -0.95 22.01 -17.92
CA LYS A 123 -2.24 22.64 -18.22
C LYS A 123 -3.32 21.60 -18.48
N PHE A 124 -4.57 22.01 -18.40
CA PHE A 124 -5.70 21.21 -18.88
C PHE A 124 -6.63 22.08 -19.71
N PHE A 125 -7.30 21.48 -20.68
CA PHE A 125 -8.18 22.15 -21.63
C PHE A 125 -9.51 21.41 -21.71
N ASP A 126 -10.61 22.08 -21.35
CA ASP A 126 -11.97 21.50 -21.36
C ASP A 126 -12.47 21.30 -22.79
N MET A 127 -12.47 20.05 -23.26
CA MET A 127 -12.92 19.68 -24.62
C MET A 127 -14.43 19.38 -24.70
N TRP A 128 -15.18 19.63 -23.63
CA TRP A 128 -16.64 19.53 -23.63
C TRP A 128 -17.29 20.91 -23.67
N GLY A 129 -17.01 21.73 -22.66
CA GLY A 129 -17.61 23.05 -22.47
C GLY A 129 -16.71 24.23 -22.83
N GLY A 130 -15.43 23.99 -23.11
CA GLY A 130 -14.44 25.02 -23.41
C GLY A 130 -14.30 25.34 -24.90
N ASP A 131 -13.43 26.31 -25.19
CA ASP A 131 -12.95 26.65 -26.53
C ASP A 131 -11.69 25.83 -26.86
N VAL A 132 -11.55 25.42 -28.12
CA VAL A 132 -10.40 24.66 -28.64
C VAL A 132 -9.20 25.58 -28.96
N ALA A 133 -9.44 26.88 -29.21
CA ALA A 133 -8.38 27.81 -29.59
C ALA A 133 -7.20 27.88 -28.58
N PRO A 134 -7.41 27.96 -27.26
CA PRO A 134 -6.32 27.96 -26.28
C PRO A 134 -5.45 26.70 -26.30
N LEU A 135 -6.04 25.52 -26.60
CA LEU A 135 -5.28 24.29 -26.76
C LEU A 135 -4.38 24.37 -27.98
N ILE A 136 -4.91 24.82 -29.12
CA ILE A 136 -4.16 24.96 -30.37
C ILE A 136 -3.00 25.94 -30.20
N GLU A 137 -3.23 27.08 -29.54
CA GLU A 137 -2.18 28.05 -29.24
C GLU A 137 -1.12 27.45 -28.34
N PHE A 138 -1.51 26.77 -27.27
CA PHE A 138 -0.58 26.09 -26.37
C PHE A 138 0.30 25.08 -27.10
N LEU A 139 -0.28 24.22 -27.94
CA LEU A 139 0.46 23.21 -28.71
C LEU A 139 1.52 23.82 -29.63
N LYS A 140 1.24 25.00 -30.21
CA LYS A 140 2.19 25.72 -31.06
C LYS A 140 3.38 26.31 -30.29
N THR A 141 3.28 26.47 -28.97
CA THR A 141 4.38 26.99 -28.15
C THR A 141 5.39 25.94 -27.69
N ILE A 142 5.09 24.64 -27.92
CA ILE A 142 5.94 23.54 -27.47
C ILE A 142 7.25 23.54 -28.26
N GLN A 143 8.37 23.55 -27.55
CA GLN A 143 9.71 23.59 -28.13
C GLN A 143 10.23 22.18 -28.43
N ASP A 144 11.09 22.09 -29.45
CA ASP A 144 11.79 20.85 -29.79
C ASP A 144 12.56 20.27 -28.59
N GLY A 145 12.52 18.95 -28.45
CA GLY A 145 13.12 18.24 -27.31
C GLY A 145 12.26 18.22 -26.05
N THR A 146 11.01 18.70 -26.11
CA THR A 146 10.03 18.56 -25.02
C THR A 146 9.30 17.21 -25.10
N ILE A 147 9.21 16.51 -23.97
CA ILE A 147 8.32 15.35 -23.79
C ILE A 147 6.93 15.87 -23.44
N VAL A 148 5.93 15.45 -24.21
CA VAL A 148 4.52 15.83 -24.03
C VAL A 148 3.73 14.63 -23.52
N LEU A 149 3.23 14.69 -22.29
CA LEU A 149 2.37 13.65 -21.71
C LEU A 149 0.93 14.16 -21.65
N MET A 150 -0.01 13.41 -22.23
CA MET A 150 -1.42 13.81 -22.33
C MET A 150 -2.35 12.74 -21.75
N ALA A 151 -3.26 13.13 -20.86
CA ALA A 151 -4.26 12.24 -20.26
C ALA A 151 -5.66 12.88 -20.30
N THR A 152 -6.67 12.10 -20.65
CA THR A 152 -8.06 12.56 -20.69
C THR A 152 -8.73 12.48 -19.32
N TYR A 153 -9.72 13.34 -19.09
CA TYR A 153 -10.62 13.30 -17.95
C TYR A 153 -12.05 13.63 -18.39
N ASP A 154 -13.02 12.76 -18.07
CA ASP A 154 -14.42 12.89 -18.45
C ASP A 154 -14.63 12.82 -19.99
N ASP A 155 -14.59 13.95 -20.69
CA ASP A 155 -14.65 13.98 -22.16
C ASP A 155 -13.49 14.80 -22.75
N GLY A 156 -12.81 14.23 -23.74
CA GLY A 156 -11.64 14.81 -24.40
C GLY A 156 -11.81 15.04 -25.90
N ALA A 157 -13.03 14.96 -26.44
CA ALA A 157 -13.23 14.84 -27.90
C ALA A 157 -14.48 15.55 -28.48
N THR A 158 -15.32 16.20 -27.67
CA THR A 158 -16.53 16.87 -28.20
C THR A 158 -16.22 18.12 -29.03
N LYS A 159 -15.09 18.78 -28.75
CA LYS A 159 -14.63 20.00 -29.43
C LYS A 159 -13.42 19.73 -30.33
#